data_AF-A0A7X9B6X6-F1
#
_entry.id   AF-A0A7X9B6X6-F1
#
_cell.length_a   1.000
_cell.length_b   1.000
_cell.length_c   1.000
_cell.angle_alpha   90.00
_cell.angle_beta   90.00
_cell.angle_gamma   90.00
#
_symmetry.space_group_name_H-M   'P 1'
#
loop_
_entity.id
_entity.type
_entity.pdbx_description
1 polymer ?
#
loop_
_entity_poly.entity_id
_entity_poly.type
_entity_poly.pdbx_seq_one_letter_code
_entity_poly.pdbx_strand_id
1 'polypeptide(L)'
;MSRKLVLIMVLVAVLLLSFIFFMLKAENKNMESVKKDYPELSDEVFSMRKEGLNIWAIRFLFTFGLPLLFLITGLAQKISVFASKRHGLFLSGLIFGLIFFGLVFLVNLPLNYYSYFFLRHKYGLSNQSLIRWLELNLKGFIINNGLASLFIWLPYYFMSQNQNTWWLKLGLLAIPLIVLMVFITPLVIDPFFNSYSKLPKGELRDEIQILLDKSGIGDAEIFVVDKSKDTKTMNA
;
A
#
# COMPACT_ATOMS: atom_id res chain seq x y z
N MET A 1 15.71 -28.89 -0.79
CA MET A 1 15.00 -28.10 -1.84
C MET A 1 15.21 -28.80 -3.18
N SER A 2 14.18 -28.99 -4.02
CA SER A 2 14.34 -29.75 -5.27
C SER A 2 15.08 -28.93 -6.34
N ARG A 3 15.85 -29.58 -7.22
CA ARG A 3 16.55 -28.90 -8.34
C ARG A 3 15.58 -28.10 -9.22
N LYS A 4 14.36 -28.62 -9.43
CA LYS A 4 13.28 -27.94 -10.18
C LYS A 4 12.87 -26.62 -9.51
N LEU A 5 12.71 -26.60 -8.19
CA LEU A 5 12.32 -25.39 -7.46
C LEU A 5 13.43 -24.31 -7.51
N VAL A 6 14.70 -24.72 -7.40
CA VAL A 6 15.84 -23.81 -7.54
C VAL A 6 15.88 -23.19 -8.94
N LEU A 7 15.69 -24.00 -9.98
CA LEU A 7 15.61 -23.52 -11.38
C LEU A 7 14.48 -22.50 -11.57
N ILE A 8 13.29 -22.76 -11.03
CA ILE A 8 12.16 -21.81 -11.10
C ILE A 8 12.51 -20.51 -10.39
N MET A 9 13.12 -20.56 -9.20
CA MET A 9 13.49 -19.36 -8.46
C MET A 9 14.54 -18.52 -9.19
N VAL A 10 15.54 -19.18 -9.81
CA VAL A 10 16.53 -18.48 -10.65
C VAL A 10 15.86 -17.85 -11.86
N LEU A 11 14.96 -18.58 -12.55
CA LEU A 11 14.23 -18.04 -13.70
C LEU A 11 13.40 -16.82 -13.31
N VAL A 12 12.65 -16.89 -12.20
CA VAL A 12 11.88 -15.75 -11.66
C VAL A 12 12.79 -14.58 -11.34
N ALA A 13 13.93 -14.81 -10.68
CA ALA A 13 14.89 -13.75 -10.39
C ALA A 13 15.42 -13.07 -11.66
N VAL A 14 15.76 -13.85 -12.69
CA VAL A 14 16.20 -13.33 -14.00
C VAL A 14 15.09 -12.51 -14.66
N LEU A 15 13.85 -12.99 -14.66
CA LEU A 15 12.71 -12.25 -15.21
C LEU A 15 12.45 -10.94 -14.46
N LEU A 16 12.53 -10.95 -13.13
CA LEU A 16 12.35 -9.74 -12.31
C LEU A 16 13.46 -8.71 -12.59
N LEU A 17 14.72 -9.14 -12.65
CA LEU A 17 15.85 -8.24 -12.96
C LEU A 17 15.75 -7.69 -14.39
N SER A 18 15.37 -8.54 -15.34
CA SER A 18 15.13 -8.12 -16.73
C SER A 18 14.00 -7.10 -16.81
N PHE A 19 12.88 -7.33 -16.11
CA PHE A 19 11.76 -6.40 -16.05
C PHE A 19 12.17 -5.05 -15.47
N ILE A 20 12.88 -5.03 -14.33
CA ILE A 20 13.41 -3.79 -13.74
C ILE A 20 14.30 -3.08 -14.76
N PHE A 21 15.24 -3.79 -15.40
CA PHE A 21 16.14 -3.20 -16.38
C PHE A 21 15.39 -2.55 -17.54
N PHE A 22 14.40 -3.25 -18.12
CA PHE A 22 13.59 -2.71 -19.20
C PHE A 22 12.77 -1.49 -18.75
N MET A 23 12.18 -1.53 -17.55
CA MET A 23 11.43 -0.40 -16.99
C MET A 23 12.33 0.81 -16.75
N LEU A 24 13.52 0.62 -16.17
CA LEU A 24 14.49 1.71 -15.97
C LEU A 24 14.91 2.33 -17.30
N LYS A 25 15.20 1.50 -18.31
CA LYS A 25 15.58 1.98 -19.64
C LYS A 25 14.44 2.71 -20.34
N ALA A 26 13.23 2.17 -20.30
CA ALA A 26 12.05 2.77 -20.91
C ALA A 26 11.73 4.13 -20.29
N GLU A 27 11.76 4.22 -18.96
CA GLU A 27 11.46 5.47 -18.25
C GLU A 27 12.53 6.55 -18.49
N ASN A 28 13.82 6.17 -18.53
CA ASN A 28 14.89 7.12 -18.88
C ASN A 28 14.68 7.70 -20.29
N LYS A 29 14.34 6.85 -21.27
CA LYS A 29 14.02 7.32 -22.62
C LYS A 29 12.78 8.21 -22.65
N ASN A 30 11.76 7.89 -21.84
CA ASN A 30 10.56 8.71 -21.72
C ASN A 30 10.88 10.10 -21.17
N MET A 31 11.73 10.19 -20.14
CA MET A 31 12.18 11.47 -19.58
C MET A 31 12.95 12.32 -20.59
N GLU A 32 13.79 11.71 -21.45
CA GLU A 32 14.47 12.42 -22.54
C GLU A 32 13.47 13.00 -23.55
N SER A 33 12.41 12.26 -23.89
CA SER A 33 11.35 12.75 -24.77
C SER A 33 10.60 13.93 -24.13
N VAL A 34 10.16 13.79 -22.89
CA VAL A 34 9.43 14.83 -22.16
C VAL A 34 10.28 16.10 -22.02
N LYS A 35 11.59 15.96 -21.78
CA LYS A 35 12.52 17.11 -21.71
C LYS A 35 12.64 17.85 -23.04
N LYS A 36 12.48 17.16 -24.16
CA LYS A 36 12.45 17.76 -25.49
C LYS A 36 11.11 18.45 -25.77
N ASP A 37 10.01 17.82 -25.39
CA ASP A 37 8.65 18.30 -25.65
C ASP A 37 8.27 19.49 -24.76
N TYR A 38 8.85 19.56 -23.55
CA TYR A 38 8.57 20.58 -22.53
C TYR A 38 9.89 21.17 -21.96
N PRO A 39 10.60 22.00 -22.73
CA PRO A 39 11.90 22.55 -22.32
C PRO A 39 11.83 23.53 -21.14
N GLU A 40 10.64 24.01 -20.79
CA GLU A 40 10.37 24.88 -19.64
C GLU A 40 10.40 24.14 -18.28
N LEU A 41 10.33 22.81 -18.29
CA LEU A 41 10.38 22.01 -17.07
C LEU A 41 11.77 22.05 -16.46
N SER A 42 11.84 22.28 -15.14
CA SER A 42 13.10 22.31 -14.42
C SER A 42 13.75 20.92 -14.34
N ASP A 43 15.09 20.90 -14.29
CA ASP A 43 15.86 19.66 -14.08
C ASP A 43 15.55 18.96 -12.75
N GLU A 44 14.98 19.69 -11.78
CA GLU A 44 14.51 19.13 -10.51
C GLU A 44 13.38 18.13 -10.71
N VAL A 45 12.46 18.37 -11.65
CA VAL A 45 11.34 17.46 -11.96
C VAL A 45 11.87 16.11 -12.45
N PHE A 46 12.85 16.14 -13.36
CA PHE A 46 13.48 14.93 -13.89
C PHE A 46 14.32 14.22 -12.83
N SER A 47 15.03 14.98 -11.98
CA SER A 47 15.78 14.43 -10.85
C SER A 47 14.87 13.71 -9.86
N MET A 48 13.72 14.32 -9.51
CA MET A 48 12.71 13.71 -8.66
C MET A 48 12.19 12.40 -9.26
N ARG A 49 11.86 12.41 -10.55
CA ARG A 49 11.37 11.22 -11.25
C ARG A 49 12.41 10.09 -11.23
N LYS A 50 13.68 10.42 -11.51
CA LYS A 50 14.79 9.45 -11.50
C LYS A 50 15.04 8.86 -10.12
N GLU A 51 15.05 9.68 -9.06
CA GLU A 51 15.22 9.19 -7.69
C GLU A 51 14.04 8.31 -7.26
N GLY A 52 12.81 8.72 -7.58
CA GLY A 52 11.62 7.91 -7.35
C GLY A 52 11.66 6.57 -8.09
N LEU A 53 12.16 6.55 -9.33
CA LEU A 53 12.32 5.35 -10.13
C LEU A 53 13.37 4.38 -9.54
N ASN A 54 14.50 4.89 -9.04
CA ASN A 54 15.51 4.07 -8.38
C ASN A 54 14.95 3.41 -7.10
N ILE A 55 14.23 4.18 -6.30
CA ILE A 55 13.53 3.68 -5.11
C ILE A 55 12.49 2.62 -5.49
N TRP A 56 11.72 2.85 -6.55
CA TRP A 56 10.75 1.88 -7.06
C TRP A 56 11.42 0.56 -7.42
N ALA A 57 12.55 0.59 -8.12
CA ALA A 57 13.30 -0.62 -8.49
C ALA A 57 13.78 -1.39 -7.24
N ILE A 58 14.31 -0.68 -6.24
CA ILE A 58 14.72 -1.27 -4.96
C ILE A 58 13.52 -1.88 -4.24
N ARG A 59 12.41 -1.15 -4.14
CA ARG A 59 11.16 -1.61 -3.50
C ARG A 59 10.63 -2.87 -4.18
N PHE A 60 10.65 -2.90 -5.51
CA PHE A 60 10.21 -4.04 -6.30
C PHE A 60 11.03 -5.29 -5.97
N LEU A 61 12.35 -5.17 -5.82
CA LEU A 61 13.20 -6.27 -5.35
C LEU A 61 12.81 -6.74 -3.95
N PHE A 62 12.52 -5.83 -3.00
CA PHE A 62 12.06 -6.22 -1.66
C PHE A 62 10.71 -6.94 -1.69
N THR A 63 9.76 -6.49 -2.52
CA THR A 63 8.42 -7.08 -2.63
C THR A 63 8.47 -8.57 -2.96
N PHE A 64 9.36 -9.00 -3.86
CA PHE A 64 9.51 -10.42 -4.21
C PHE A 64 10.62 -11.11 -3.41
N GLY A 65 11.69 -10.40 -3.10
CA GLY A 65 12.84 -10.91 -2.37
C GLY A 65 12.51 -11.30 -0.94
N LEU A 66 11.70 -10.51 -0.22
CA LEU A 66 11.36 -10.81 1.18
C LEU A 66 10.57 -12.12 1.32
N PRO A 67 9.45 -12.34 0.60
CA PRO A 67 8.77 -13.64 0.64
C PRO A 67 9.69 -14.81 0.28
N LEU A 68 10.55 -14.66 -0.72
CA LEU A 68 11.52 -15.69 -1.11
C LEU A 68 12.54 -15.96 -0.01
N LEU A 69 13.06 -14.93 0.66
CA LEU A 69 13.96 -15.08 1.81
C LEU A 69 13.27 -15.82 2.95
N PHE A 70 12.02 -15.49 3.27
CA PHE A 70 11.25 -16.19 4.29
C PHE A 70 11.02 -17.66 3.93
N LEU A 71 10.79 -17.95 2.64
CA LEU A 71 10.63 -19.31 2.12
C LEU A 71 11.94 -20.12 2.22
N ILE A 72 13.06 -19.57 1.74
CA ILE A 72 14.37 -20.26 1.73
C ILE A 72 14.86 -20.52 3.16
N THR A 73 14.73 -19.54 4.04
CA THR A 73 15.19 -19.64 5.44
C THR A 73 14.26 -20.46 6.33
N GLY A 74 13.05 -20.77 5.85
CA GLY A 74 11.99 -21.39 6.64
C GLY A 74 11.50 -20.50 7.80
N LEU A 75 11.78 -19.19 7.76
CA LEU A 75 11.43 -18.28 8.86
C LEU A 75 9.92 -18.24 9.10
N ALA A 76 9.11 -18.22 8.02
CA ALA A 76 7.66 -18.28 8.13
C ALA A 76 7.18 -19.55 8.86
N GLN A 77 7.81 -20.70 8.59
CA GLN A 77 7.50 -21.96 9.29
C GLN A 77 7.89 -21.87 10.77
N LYS A 78 9.05 -21.30 11.10
CA LYS A 78 9.49 -21.11 12.49
C LYS A 78 8.51 -20.22 13.26
N ILE A 79 8.06 -19.12 12.66
CA ILE A 79 7.05 -18.22 13.24
C ILE A 79 5.73 -18.98 13.43
N SER A 80 5.29 -19.75 12.44
CA SER A 80 4.06 -20.54 12.51
C SER A 80 4.09 -21.57 13.66
N VAL A 81 5.19 -22.33 13.76
CA VAL A 81 5.39 -23.32 14.85
C VAL A 81 5.43 -22.63 16.22
N PHE A 82 6.01 -21.44 16.32
CA PHE A 82 6.00 -20.65 17.54
C PHE A 82 4.57 -20.20 17.90
N ALA A 83 3.85 -19.61 16.94
CA ALA A 83 2.49 -19.11 17.11
C ALA A 83 1.45 -20.21 17.37
N SER A 84 1.71 -21.45 16.96
CA SER A 84 0.81 -22.59 17.17
C SER A 84 0.94 -23.24 18.54
N LYS A 85 1.93 -22.88 19.37
CA LYS A 85 2.13 -23.52 20.67
C LYS A 85 0.98 -23.21 21.63
N ARG A 86 0.10 -24.19 21.85
CA ARG A 86 -1.02 -24.18 22.82
C ARG A 86 -2.15 -23.17 22.50
N HIS A 87 -2.29 -22.77 21.24
CA HIS A 87 -3.33 -21.85 20.80
C HIS A 87 -4.25 -22.48 19.76
N GLY A 88 -5.51 -22.05 19.71
CA GLY A 88 -6.45 -22.44 18.66
C GLY A 88 -6.16 -21.74 17.33
N LEU A 89 -6.72 -22.25 16.23
CA LEU A 89 -6.44 -21.80 14.86
C LEU A 89 -6.52 -20.27 14.68
N PHE A 90 -7.54 -19.64 15.25
CA PHE A 90 -7.72 -18.18 15.22
C PHE A 90 -6.53 -17.44 15.83
N LEU A 91 -6.19 -17.75 17.08
CA LEU A 91 -5.17 -17.04 17.84
C LEU A 91 -3.77 -17.31 17.26
N SER A 92 -3.52 -18.53 16.78
CA SER A 92 -2.29 -18.85 16.05
C SER A 92 -2.15 -18.05 14.76
N GLY A 93 -3.23 -17.89 13.99
CA GLY A 93 -3.22 -17.04 12.80
C GLY A 93 -2.96 -15.57 13.13
N LEU A 94 -3.62 -15.03 14.15
CA LEU A 94 -3.43 -13.65 14.59
C LEU A 94 -1.97 -13.38 15.01
N ILE A 95 -1.40 -14.23 15.88
CA ILE A 95 -0.02 -14.09 16.33
C ILE A 95 0.96 -14.23 15.15
N PHE A 96 0.75 -15.22 14.29
CA PHE A 96 1.55 -15.40 13.08
C PHE A 96 1.53 -14.15 12.19
N GLY A 97 0.33 -13.61 11.91
CA GLY A 97 0.15 -12.42 11.09
C GLY A 97 0.86 -11.21 11.68
N LEU A 98 0.68 -10.93 12.97
CA LEU A 98 1.31 -9.79 13.64
C LEU A 98 2.83 -9.85 13.59
N ILE A 99 3.42 -11.04 13.83
CA ILE A 99 4.88 -11.21 13.75
C ILE A 99 5.34 -11.09 12.29
N PHE A 100 4.70 -11.80 11.36
CA PHE A 100 5.10 -11.81 9.96
C PHE A 100 5.01 -10.42 9.33
N PHE A 101 3.84 -9.77 9.40
CA PHE A 101 3.65 -8.45 8.85
C PHE A 101 4.43 -7.38 9.62
N GLY A 102 4.63 -7.55 10.93
CA GLY A 102 5.49 -6.68 11.74
C GLY A 102 6.94 -6.68 11.24
N LEU A 103 7.50 -7.86 10.96
CA LEU A 103 8.84 -7.98 10.36
C LEU A 103 8.90 -7.33 8.97
N VAL A 104 7.90 -7.59 8.12
CA VAL A 104 7.83 -6.98 6.79
C VAL A 104 7.74 -5.46 6.88
N PHE A 105 6.93 -4.93 7.81
CA PHE A 105 6.78 -3.52 8.07
C PHE A 105 8.12 -2.89 8.49
N LEU A 106 8.81 -3.48 9.47
CA LEU A 106 10.09 -2.98 9.97
C LEU A 106 11.17 -2.98 8.87
N VAL A 107 11.24 -4.02 8.04
CA VAL A 107 12.20 -4.07 6.93
C VAL A 107 11.90 -3.01 5.86
N ASN A 108 10.62 -2.72 5.61
CA ASN A 108 10.21 -1.71 4.64
C ASN A 108 10.25 -0.27 5.19
N LEU A 109 10.32 -0.09 6.50
CA LEU A 109 10.21 1.22 7.15
C LEU A 109 11.30 2.21 6.71
N PRO A 110 12.59 1.83 6.60
CA PRO A 110 13.63 2.77 6.11
C PRO A 110 13.37 3.21 4.67
N LEU A 111 12.94 2.30 3.81
CA LEU A 111 12.63 2.63 2.42
C LEU A 111 11.37 3.50 2.34
N ASN A 112 10.35 3.24 3.17
CA ASN A 112 9.17 4.09 3.31
C ASN A 112 9.57 5.51 3.74
N TYR A 113 10.38 5.64 4.78
CA TYR A 113 10.88 6.93 5.26
C TYR A 113 11.59 7.70 4.14
N TYR A 114 12.53 7.05 3.45
CA TYR A 114 13.27 7.71 2.38
C TYR A 114 12.34 8.15 1.23
N SER A 115 11.40 7.30 0.82
CA SER A 115 10.50 7.56 -0.31
C SER A 115 9.45 8.64 -0.02
N TYR A 116 8.77 8.53 1.11
CA TYR A 116 7.55 9.28 1.40
C TYR A 116 7.78 10.46 2.32
N PHE A 117 8.82 10.41 3.15
CA PHE A 117 9.21 11.54 3.99
C PHE A 117 10.37 12.30 3.33
N PHE A 118 11.57 11.73 3.28
CA PHE A 118 12.77 12.46 2.89
C PHE A 118 12.69 13.03 1.47
N LEU A 119 12.39 12.18 0.48
CA LEU A 119 12.35 12.61 -0.92
C LEU A 119 11.29 13.69 -1.17
N ARG A 120 10.12 13.56 -0.53
CA ARG A 120 9.04 14.55 -0.65
C ARG A 120 9.45 15.90 -0.06
N HIS A 121 10.17 15.92 1.06
CA HIS A 121 10.71 17.15 1.64
C HIS A 121 11.84 17.74 0.79
N LYS A 122 12.72 16.90 0.25
CA LYS A 122 13.83 17.32 -0.64
C LYS A 122 13.33 18.12 -1.84
N TYR A 123 12.20 17.73 -2.43
CA TYR A 123 11.57 18.44 -3.55
C TYR A 123 10.45 19.41 -3.12
N GLY A 124 10.36 19.75 -1.83
CA GLY A 124 9.42 20.74 -1.33
C GLY A 124 7.94 20.36 -1.42
N LEU A 125 7.60 19.08 -1.65
CA LEU A 125 6.24 18.57 -1.86
C LEU A 125 5.48 18.19 -0.59
N SER A 126 6.12 18.28 0.58
CA SER A 126 5.59 17.85 1.87
C SER A 126 5.64 18.97 2.89
N ASN A 127 4.58 19.07 3.71
CA ASN A 127 4.57 19.82 4.97
C ASN A 127 4.54 18.88 6.19
N GLN A 128 4.52 17.56 5.94
CA GLN A 128 4.35 16.55 6.97
C GLN A 128 5.47 16.55 8.00
N SER A 129 5.15 16.64 9.29
CA SER A 129 6.13 16.44 10.36
C SER A 129 6.54 14.97 10.51
N LEU A 130 7.71 14.70 11.08
CA LEU A 130 8.19 13.34 11.31
C LEU A 130 7.23 12.52 12.19
N ILE A 131 6.68 13.16 13.24
CA ILE A 131 5.71 12.54 14.15
C ILE A 131 4.45 12.15 13.38
N ARG A 132 3.96 13.06 12.52
CA ARG A 132 2.79 12.80 11.67
C ARG A 132 3.05 11.67 10.69
N TRP A 133 4.22 11.62 10.06
CA TRP A 133 4.62 10.50 9.19
C TRP A 133 4.59 9.17 9.94
N LEU A 134 5.15 9.11 11.15
CA LEU A 134 5.17 7.90 11.97
C LEU A 134 3.75 7.49 12.40
N GLU A 135 2.93 8.46 12.84
CA GLU A 135 1.52 8.26 13.19
C GLU A 135 0.77 7.60 12.03
N LEU A 136 0.88 8.14 10.82
CA LEU A 136 0.18 7.60 9.65
C LEU A 136 0.67 6.20 9.28
N ASN A 137 1.97 5.93 9.39
CA ASN A 137 2.52 4.59 9.13
C ASN A 137 2.03 3.56 10.16
N LEU A 138 1.97 3.91 11.44
CA LEU A 138 1.48 3.03 12.50
C LEU A 138 -0.03 2.80 12.38
N LYS A 139 -0.82 3.85 12.12
CA LYS A 139 -2.25 3.73 11.83
C LYS A 139 -2.49 2.82 10.62
N GLY A 140 -1.74 3.03 9.54
CA GLY A 140 -1.79 2.19 8.34
C GLY A 140 -1.41 0.74 8.61
N PHE A 141 -0.43 0.50 9.49
CA PHE A 141 -0.06 -0.85 9.91
C PHE A 141 -1.18 -1.53 10.67
N ILE A 142 -1.77 -0.85 11.66
CA ILE A 142 -2.85 -1.39 12.49
C ILE A 142 -4.08 -1.74 11.62
N ILE A 143 -4.50 -0.82 10.77
CA ILE A 143 -5.69 -1.02 9.92
C ILE A 143 -5.43 -2.11 8.89
N ASN A 144 -4.36 -2.03 8.10
CA ASN A 144 -4.17 -2.95 6.97
C ASN A 144 -3.61 -4.31 7.43
N ASN A 145 -2.49 -4.30 8.14
CA ASN A 145 -1.80 -5.53 8.55
C ASN A 145 -2.45 -6.17 9.77
N GLY A 146 -3.04 -5.38 10.68
CA GLY A 146 -3.83 -5.91 11.79
C GLY A 146 -5.07 -6.65 11.29
N LEU A 147 -5.81 -6.06 10.33
CA LEU A 147 -6.95 -6.72 9.70
C LEU A 147 -6.53 -7.99 8.92
N ALA A 148 -5.44 -7.92 8.15
CA ALA A 148 -4.90 -9.11 7.49
C ALA A 148 -4.54 -10.21 8.51
N SER A 149 -3.91 -9.86 9.63
CA SER A 149 -3.58 -10.79 10.73
C SER A 149 -4.84 -11.38 11.37
N LEU A 150 -5.91 -10.60 11.52
CA LEU A 150 -7.17 -11.04 12.09
C LEU A 150 -7.85 -12.14 11.25
N PHE A 151 -7.66 -12.12 9.93
CA PHE A 151 -8.34 -13.01 9.00
C PHE A 151 -7.46 -14.08 8.35
N ILE A 152 -6.14 -14.05 8.58
CA ILE A 152 -5.19 -14.99 7.93
C ILE A 152 -5.43 -16.46 8.28
N TRP A 153 -6.19 -16.75 9.34
CA TRP A 153 -6.58 -18.11 9.73
C TRP A 153 -7.71 -18.70 8.88
N LEU A 154 -8.54 -17.85 8.23
CA LEU A 154 -9.72 -18.28 7.47
C LEU A 154 -9.40 -19.25 6.32
N PRO A 155 -8.35 -19.02 5.49
CA PRO A 155 -7.96 -19.98 4.47
C PRO A 155 -7.67 -21.36 5.06
N TYR A 156 -6.93 -21.43 6.17
CA TYR A 156 -6.60 -22.69 6.86
C TYR A 156 -7.84 -23.38 7.43
N TYR A 157 -8.81 -22.61 7.93
CA TYR A 157 -10.08 -23.14 8.41
C TYR A 157 -10.91 -23.76 7.28
N PHE A 158 -11.02 -23.11 6.13
CA PHE A 158 -11.78 -23.68 5.02
C PHE A 158 -11.05 -24.85 4.36
N MET A 159 -9.72 -24.82 4.29
CA MET A 159 -8.90 -25.93 3.82
C MET A 159 -9.04 -27.17 4.72
N SER A 160 -9.17 -27.01 6.03
CA SER A 160 -9.37 -28.15 6.94
C SER A 160 -10.73 -28.82 6.77
N GLN A 161 -11.74 -28.10 6.25
CA GLN A 161 -13.04 -28.67 5.92
C GLN A 161 -13.07 -29.34 4.55
N ASN A 162 -12.62 -28.65 3.49
CA ASN A 162 -12.59 -29.19 2.12
C ASN A 162 -11.48 -28.54 1.30
N GLN A 163 -10.46 -29.32 0.97
CA GLN A 163 -9.28 -28.88 0.23
C GLN A 163 -9.57 -28.50 -1.23
N ASN A 164 -10.69 -28.93 -1.81
CA ASN A 164 -11.02 -28.66 -3.21
C ASN A 164 -11.90 -27.41 -3.39
N THR A 165 -12.66 -27.02 -2.36
CA THR A 165 -13.65 -25.92 -2.44
C THR A 165 -13.39 -24.78 -1.47
N TRP A 166 -12.27 -24.76 -0.74
CA TRP A 166 -11.95 -23.71 0.24
C TRP A 166 -11.90 -22.32 -0.40
N TRP A 167 -11.37 -22.22 -1.62
CA TRP A 167 -11.24 -20.96 -2.36
C TRP A 167 -12.61 -20.38 -2.71
N LEU A 168 -13.59 -21.23 -3.02
CA LEU A 168 -14.95 -20.81 -3.32
C LEU A 168 -15.65 -20.31 -2.05
N LYS A 169 -15.52 -21.03 -0.93
CA LYS A 169 -16.06 -20.59 0.37
C LYS A 169 -15.46 -19.25 0.81
N LEU A 170 -14.14 -19.09 0.68
CA LEU A 170 -13.44 -17.86 1.02
C LEU A 170 -13.83 -16.71 0.07
N GLY A 171 -13.96 -16.98 -1.24
CA GLY A 171 -14.41 -16.00 -2.22
C GLY A 171 -15.83 -15.51 -1.95
N LEU A 172 -16.75 -16.43 -1.64
CA LEU A 172 -18.13 -16.09 -1.26
C LEU A 172 -18.18 -15.27 0.04
N LEU A 173 -17.32 -15.57 1.03
CA LEU A 173 -17.20 -14.78 2.25
C LEU A 173 -16.58 -13.39 1.99
N ALA A 174 -15.66 -13.28 1.03
CA ALA A 174 -14.99 -12.03 0.71
C ALA A 174 -15.96 -10.98 0.11
N ILE A 175 -16.98 -11.40 -0.64
CA ILE A 175 -17.96 -10.48 -1.26
C ILE A 175 -18.62 -9.55 -0.23
N PRO A 176 -19.33 -10.04 0.80
CA PRO A 176 -19.95 -9.16 1.78
C PRO A 176 -18.92 -8.35 2.59
N LEU A 177 -17.72 -8.89 2.83
CA LEU A 177 -16.65 -8.15 3.51
C LEU A 177 -16.13 -6.98 2.68
N ILE A 178 -15.94 -7.17 1.37
CA ILE A 178 -15.52 -6.11 0.45
C ILE A 178 -16.62 -5.05 0.34
N VAL A 179 -17.88 -5.46 0.16
CA VAL A 179 -19.03 -4.54 0.14
C VAL A 179 -19.08 -3.72 1.42
N LEU A 180 -18.92 -4.35 2.58
CA LEU A 180 -18.86 -3.66 3.86
C LEU A 180 -17.70 -2.65 3.90
N MET A 181 -16.52 -3.02 3.43
CA MET A 181 -15.35 -2.14 3.38
C MET A 181 -15.52 -0.93 2.46
N VAL A 182 -16.33 -1.02 1.39
CA VAL A 182 -16.66 0.12 0.53
C VAL A 182 -17.38 1.22 1.32
N PHE A 183 -18.22 0.86 2.30
CA PHE A 183 -18.90 1.83 3.16
C PHE A 183 -18.07 2.23 4.39
N ILE A 184 -17.37 1.28 5.01
CA ILE A 184 -16.54 1.55 6.20
C ILE A 184 -15.37 2.48 5.87
N THR A 185 -14.77 2.35 4.68
CA THR A 185 -13.60 3.17 4.28
C THR A 185 -13.88 4.67 4.39
N PRO A 186 -14.82 5.27 3.65
CA PRO A 186 -15.07 6.71 3.70
C PRO A 186 -15.66 7.18 5.04
N LEU A 187 -16.41 6.33 5.74
CA LEU A 187 -17.12 6.73 6.97
C LEU A 187 -16.28 6.62 8.24
N VAL A 188 -15.34 5.68 8.30
CA VAL A 188 -14.59 5.36 9.53
C VAL A 188 -13.09 5.41 9.30
N ILE A 189 -12.59 4.79 8.22
CA ILE A 189 -11.16 4.70 7.99
C ILE A 189 -10.62 6.06 7.56
N ASP A 190 -11.18 6.70 6.53
CA ASP A 190 -10.67 7.96 6.03
C ASP A 190 -10.67 9.09 7.09
N PRO A 191 -11.73 9.27 7.90
CA PRO A 191 -11.74 10.23 9.01
C PRO A 191 -10.74 9.87 10.15
N PHE A 192 -10.38 8.61 10.30
CA PHE A 192 -9.33 8.21 11.25
C PHE A 192 -7.93 8.69 10.81
N PHE A 193 -7.71 8.84 9.50
CA PHE A 193 -6.47 9.38 8.93
C PHE A 193 -6.52 10.90 8.76
N ASN A 194 -7.65 11.47 8.36
CA ASN A 194 -7.76 12.84 7.87
C ASN A 194 -8.87 13.63 8.57
N SER A 195 -8.70 14.95 8.59
CA SER A 195 -9.68 15.86 9.14
C SER A 195 -10.55 16.37 8.00
N TYR A 196 -11.86 16.18 8.13
CA TYR A 196 -12.86 16.67 7.19
C TYR A 196 -13.70 17.75 7.86
N SER A 197 -13.98 18.81 7.13
CA SER A 197 -14.93 19.86 7.52
C SER A 197 -15.84 20.20 6.35
N LYS A 198 -17.03 20.72 6.63
CA LYS A 198 -17.91 21.19 5.55
C LYS A 198 -17.22 22.34 4.82
N LEU A 199 -17.35 22.37 3.49
CA LEU A 199 -16.85 23.49 2.71
C LEU A 199 -17.54 24.78 3.21
N PRO A 200 -16.78 25.84 3.56
CA PRO A 200 -17.36 27.09 4.01
C PRO A 200 -18.29 27.71 2.95
N LYS A 201 -19.26 28.51 3.40
CA LYS A 201 -20.11 29.28 2.47
C LYS A 201 -19.26 30.27 1.67
N GLY A 202 -19.56 30.39 0.38
CA GLY A 202 -18.86 31.27 -0.54
C GLY A 202 -19.09 30.84 -2.00
N GLU A 203 -18.57 31.64 -2.93
CA GLU A 203 -18.75 31.48 -4.37
C GLU A 203 -18.49 30.05 -4.86
N LEU A 204 -17.34 29.46 -4.49
CA LEU A 204 -17.00 28.08 -4.87
C LEU A 204 -18.03 27.05 -4.40
N ARG A 205 -18.54 27.17 -3.17
CA ARG A 205 -19.52 26.22 -2.63
C ARG A 205 -20.83 26.33 -3.39
N ASP A 206 -21.25 27.56 -3.69
CA ASP A 206 -22.51 27.83 -4.36
C ASP A 206 -22.46 27.36 -5.83
N GLU A 207 -21.32 27.54 -6.51
CA GLU A 207 -21.09 26.99 -7.85
C GLU A 207 -21.14 25.45 -7.87
N ILE A 208 -20.48 24.79 -6.91
CA ILE A 208 -20.54 23.32 -6.80
C ILE A 208 -21.99 22.87 -6.52
N GLN A 209 -22.72 23.57 -5.64
CA GLN A 209 -24.11 23.24 -5.35
C GLN A 209 -25.01 23.31 -6.60
N ILE A 210 -24.82 24.34 -7.45
CA ILE A 210 -25.55 24.44 -8.72
C ILE A 210 -25.28 23.22 -9.61
N LEU A 211 -24.04 22.71 -9.64
CA LEU A 211 -23.70 21.51 -10.40
C LEU A 211 -24.34 20.24 -9.82
N LEU A 212 -24.37 20.12 -8.48
CA LEU A 212 -25.02 19.00 -7.79
C LEU A 212 -26.53 18.97 -8.05
N ASP A 213 -27.18 20.13 -7.97
CA ASP A 213 -28.62 20.27 -8.24
C ASP A 213 -28.94 19.88 -9.68
N LYS A 214 -28.13 20.33 -10.66
CA LYS A 214 -28.26 19.95 -12.06
C LYS A 214 -28.04 18.46 -12.32
N SER A 215 -27.27 17.79 -11.45
CA SER A 215 -26.93 16.37 -11.56
C SER A 215 -27.90 15.45 -10.81
N GLY A 216 -28.93 16.00 -10.15
CA GLY A 216 -29.91 15.24 -9.39
C GLY A 216 -29.42 14.74 -8.03
N ILE A 217 -28.33 15.30 -7.50
CA ILE A 217 -27.70 14.94 -6.22
C ILE A 217 -27.52 16.17 -5.30
N GLY A 218 -28.48 17.10 -5.34
CA GLY A 218 -28.44 18.37 -4.61
C GLY A 218 -28.42 18.23 -3.08
N ASP A 219 -28.77 17.07 -2.55
CA ASP A 219 -28.71 16.74 -1.13
C ASP A 219 -27.30 16.31 -0.66
N ALA A 220 -26.35 16.14 -1.57
CA ALA A 220 -24.98 15.77 -1.23
C ALA A 220 -24.27 16.88 -0.44
N GLU A 221 -23.64 16.50 0.66
CA GLU A 221 -22.82 17.41 1.45
C GLU A 221 -21.42 17.58 0.85
N ILE A 222 -20.96 18.82 0.76
CA ILE A 222 -19.64 19.16 0.22
C ILE A 222 -18.65 19.31 1.39
N PHE A 223 -17.60 18.48 1.40
CA PHE A 223 -16.54 18.50 2.41
C PHE A 223 -15.21 18.93 1.81
N VAL A 224 -14.37 19.54 2.66
CA VAL A 224 -12.96 19.81 2.39
C VAL A 224 -12.11 18.98 3.34
N VAL A 225 -11.05 18.38 2.81
CA VAL A 225 -10.08 17.61 3.58
C VAL A 225 -8.82 18.44 3.81
N ASP A 226 -8.36 18.53 5.05
CA ASP A 226 -7.09 19.21 5.36
C ASP A 226 -5.90 18.32 5.00
N LYS A 227 -5.56 18.28 3.70
CA LYS A 227 -4.36 17.61 3.17
C LYS A 227 -3.13 18.50 3.20
N SER A 228 -3.30 19.81 3.35
CA SER A 228 -2.22 20.79 3.35
C SER A 228 -1.20 20.54 4.46
N LYS A 229 -1.63 19.95 5.59
CA LYS A 229 -0.77 19.50 6.68
C LYS A 229 0.22 18.39 6.31
N ASP A 230 -0.11 17.59 5.30
CA ASP A 230 0.68 16.42 4.90
C ASP A 230 1.41 16.69 3.56
N THR A 231 0.78 17.34 2.59
CA THR A 231 1.34 17.55 1.24
C THR A 231 1.01 18.91 0.64
N LYS A 232 1.92 19.39 -0.25
CA LYS A 232 1.69 20.55 -1.12
C LYS A 232 1.19 20.16 -2.52
N THR A 233 0.98 18.87 -2.76
CA THR A 233 0.42 18.39 -4.02
C THR A 233 -1.09 18.60 -4.04
N MET A 234 -1.64 18.79 -5.24
CA MET A 234 -3.08 19.00 -5.43
C MET A 234 -3.72 17.72 -5.95
N ASN A 235 -4.85 17.36 -5.37
CA ASN A 235 -5.77 16.36 -5.88
C ASN A 235 -7.20 16.80 -5.49
N ALA A 236 -8.20 16.36 -6.25
CA ALA A 236 -9.60 16.64 -5.99
C ALA A 236 -10.33 15.34 -5.64
#